data_AF-A0A178M979-F1
#
_entry.id   AF-A0A178M979-F1
#
_cell.length_a   1.000
_cell.length_b   1.000
_cell.length_c   1.000
_cell.angle_alpha   90.00
_cell.angle_beta   90.00
_cell.angle_gamma   90.00
#
_symmetry.space_group_name_H-M   'P 1'
#
loop_
_entity.id
_entity.type
_entity.pdbx_description
1 polymer ?
#
loop_
_entity_poly.entity_id
_entity_poly.type
_entity_poly.pdbx_seq_one_letter_code
_entity_poly.pdbx_strand_id
1 'polypeptide(L)'
;MPPKTDPRDWDRLFARRQRRRGPLSALIAALVIGMIIVGLIGLTPFVIDQLETNRAIARQTQIALQTREARATTQQAATQSAIPAATATPTATTTATETPTPTPEPILGRAQVINGGNIRREPRVAAETVIGQVCVGDRVVLLEEQTTNGANRWYRLRVVETAGNCVPERVSAGAEGWVNATLLSAPEP
;
A
#
# COMPACT_ATOMS: atom_id res chain seq x y z
N MET A 1 -47.33 51.29 36.64
CA MET A 1 -46.54 51.55 35.42
C MET A 1 -45.07 51.42 35.79
N PRO A 2 -44.26 50.62 35.08
CA PRO A 2 -42.84 50.51 35.39
C PRO A 2 -42.13 51.83 35.02
N PRO A 3 -41.10 52.25 35.79
CA PRO A 3 -40.38 53.49 35.52
C PRO A 3 -39.63 53.40 34.18
N LYS A 4 -39.73 54.47 33.38
CA LYS A 4 -38.99 54.62 32.12
C LYS A 4 -37.50 54.69 32.42
N THR A 5 -36.71 53.85 31.78
CA THR A 5 -35.24 53.88 31.81
C THR A 5 -34.75 55.27 31.41
N ASP A 6 -33.92 55.90 32.25
CA ASP A 6 -33.35 57.22 32.00
C ASP A 6 -32.38 57.13 30.78
N PRO A 7 -32.52 57.98 29.75
CA PRO A 7 -31.59 58.05 28.63
C PRO A 7 -30.11 58.21 29.02
N ARG A 8 -29.82 58.69 30.24
CA ARG A 8 -28.45 58.85 30.75
C ARG A 8 -27.83 57.55 31.27
N ASP A 9 -28.62 56.51 31.51
CA ASP A 9 -28.11 55.19 31.94
C ASP A 9 -27.56 54.34 30.79
N TRP A 10 -27.68 54.80 29.54
CA TRP A 10 -27.13 54.11 28.36
C TRP A 10 -25.61 53.92 28.46
N ASP A 11 -24.86 54.94 28.88
CA ASP A 11 -23.41 54.82 29.03
C ASP A 11 -23.01 53.77 30.08
N ARG A 12 -23.84 53.56 31.10
CA ARG A 12 -23.54 52.58 32.16
C ARG A 12 -23.84 51.14 31.73
N LEU A 13 -24.86 50.94 30.91
CA LEU A 13 -25.25 49.63 30.40
C LEU A 13 -24.37 49.17 29.23
N PHE A 14 -23.84 50.10 28.44
CA PHE A 14 -23.03 49.80 27.25
C PHE A 14 -21.56 50.20 27.38
N ALA A 15 -21.12 50.82 28.48
CA ALA A 15 -19.71 50.91 28.79
C ALA A 15 -19.13 49.50 28.76
N ARG A 16 -18.34 49.22 27.71
CA ARG A 16 -17.48 48.05 27.66
C ARG A 16 -16.65 48.11 28.93
N ARG A 17 -16.96 47.25 29.90
CA ARG A 17 -16.04 46.97 31.00
C ARG A 17 -14.76 46.52 30.34
N GLN A 18 -13.82 47.44 30.15
CA GLN A 18 -12.43 47.14 29.96
C GLN A 18 -12.03 46.44 31.25
N ARG A 19 -12.24 45.12 31.28
CA ARG A 19 -11.65 44.25 32.29
C ARG A 19 -10.18 44.58 32.23
N ARG A 20 -9.67 45.25 33.27
CA ARG A 20 -8.25 45.53 33.43
C ARG A 20 -7.56 44.18 33.31
N ARG A 21 -7.04 43.92 32.11
CA ARG A 21 -6.34 42.69 31.77
C ARG A 21 -5.04 42.78 32.54
N GLY A 22 -5.03 42.14 33.71
CA GLY A 22 -3.84 42.06 34.55
C GLY A 22 -2.69 41.39 33.79
N PRO A 23 -1.45 41.55 34.28
CA PRO A 23 -0.24 41.02 33.63
C PRO A 23 -0.35 39.52 33.32
N LEU A 24 -1.09 38.77 34.14
CA LEU A 24 -1.35 37.34 33.95
C LEU A 24 -2.13 37.02 32.65
N SER A 25 -3.06 37.88 32.26
CA SER A 25 -3.81 37.69 31.00
C SER A 25 -2.98 38.02 29.76
N ALA A 26 -1.97 38.89 29.89
CA ALA A 26 -1.00 39.15 28.83
C ALA A 26 -0.06 37.94 28.63
N LEU A 27 0.37 37.30 29.73
CA LEU A 27 1.18 36.09 29.68
C LEU A 27 0.43 34.91 29.04
N ILE A 28 -0.83 34.71 29.39
CA ILE A 28 -1.67 33.66 28.78
C ILE A 28 -1.85 33.92 27.28
N ALA A 29 -2.13 35.17 26.88
CA ALA A 29 -2.26 35.52 25.47
C ALA A 29 -0.96 35.29 24.69
N ALA A 30 0.19 35.66 25.26
CA ALA A 30 1.50 35.45 24.63
C ALA A 30 1.82 33.96 24.44
N LEU A 31 1.47 33.11 25.42
CA LEU A 31 1.71 31.67 25.35
C LEU A 31 0.85 30.99 24.27
N VAL A 32 -0.43 31.37 24.17
CA VAL A 32 -1.33 30.86 23.12
C VAL A 32 -0.86 31.30 21.73
N ILE A 33 -0.46 32.56 21.56
CA ILE A 33 0.07 33.07 20.29
C ILE A 33 1.36 32.35 19.91
N GLY A 34 2.28 32.15 20.86
CA GLY A 34 3.52 31.41 20.63
C GLY A 34 3.29 29.97 20.20
N MET A 35 2.33 29.28 20.83
CA MET A 35 2.00 27.90 20.50
C MET A 35 1.38 27.77 19.09
N ILE A 36 0.57 28.74 18.67
CA ILE A 36 0.01 28.80 17.32
C ILE A 36 1.11 29.03 16.28
N ILE A 37 2.07 29.93 16.55
CA ILE A 37 3.19 30.21 15.65
C ILE A 37 4.07 28.97 15.48
N VAL A 38 4.40 28.27 16.56
CA VAL A 38 5.20 27.03 16.52
C VAL A 38 4.45 25.93 15.77
N GLY A 39 3.14 25.78 16.00
CA GLY A 39 2.31 24.81 15.28
C GLY A 39 2.24 25.08 13.78
N LEU A 40 2.12 26.35 13.37
CA LEU A 40 2.08 26.73 11.95
C LEU A 40 3.43 26.53 11.24
N ILE A 41 4.56 26.75 11.93
CA ILE A 41 5.89 26.52 11.37
C ILE A 41 6.17 25.00 11.23
N GLY A 42 5.67 24.17 12.16
CA GLY A 42 5.84 22.72 12.11
C GLY A 42 5.02 22.02 11.00
N LEU A 43 3.92 22.63 10.54
CA LEU A 43 3.03 22.04 9.53
C LEU A 43 3.52 22.26 8.09
N THR A 44 4.36 23.25 7.82
CA THR A 44 4.83 23.56 6.45
C THR A 44 5.74 22.49 5.82
N PRO A 45 6.71 21.85 6.51
CA PRO A 45 7.54 20.82 5.88
C PRO A 45 6.76 19.54 5.53
N PHE A 46 5.72 19.21 6.30
CA PHE A 46 4.91 18.01 6.07
C PHE A 46 4.06 18.09 4.80
N VAL A 47 3.51 19.27 4.47
CA VAL A 47 2.68 19.46 3.27
C VAL A 47 3.52 19.42 1.99
N ILE A 48 4.79 19.87 2.05
CA ILE A 48 5.69 19.86 0.89
C ILE A 48 6.12 18.43 0.54
N ASP A 49 6.47 17.61 1.54
CA ASP A 49 6.88 16.21 1.36
C ASP A 49 5.76 15.32 0.76
N GLN A 50 4.51 15.58 1.16
CA GLN A 50 3.33 14.90 0.60
C GLN A 50 3.14 15.20 -0.90
N LEU A 51 3.45 16.42 -1.34
CA LEU A 51 3.29 16.82 -2.74
C LEU A 51 4.36 16.20 -3.65
N GLU A 52 5.59 16.06 -3.14
CA GLU A 52 6.68 15.40 -3.86
C GLU A 52 6.42 13.89 -4.01
N THR A 53 5.93 13.25 -2.95
CA THR A 53 5.54 11.83 -2.96
C THR A 53 4.43 11.57 -3.99
N ASN A 54 3.40 12.42 -4.02
CA ASN A 54 2.29 12.29 -4.97
C ASN A 54 2.74 12.48 -6.44
N ARG A 55 3.69 13.39 -6.69
CA ARG A 55 4.24 13.60 -8.04
C ARG A 55 5.09 12.42 -8.52
N ALA A 56 5.81 11.76 -7.62
CA ALA A 56 6.60 10.56 -7.95
C ALA A 56 5.69 9.38 -8.36
N ILE A 57 4.60 9.17 -7.61
CA ILE A 57 3.62 8.11 -7.90
C ILE A 57 2.95 8.34 -9.26
N ALA A 58 2.53 9.58 -9.56
CA ALA A 58 1.89 9.90 -10.84
C ALA A 58 2.81 9.63 -12.05
N ARG A 59 4.10 9.95 -11.96
CA ARG A 59 5.08 9.67 -13.04
C ARG A 59 5.29 8.17 -13.25
N GLN A 60 5.30 7.38 -12.17
CA GLN A 60 5.46 5.93 -12.27
C GLN A 60 4.26 5.25 -12.93
N THR A 61 3.03 5.72 -12.66
CA THR A 61 1.82 5.17 -13.30
C THR A 61 1.80 5.36 -14.82
N GLN A 62 2.32 6.48 -15.33
CA GLN A 62 2.37 6.76 -16.77
C GLN A 62 3.34 5.83 -17.53
N ILE A 63 4.51 5.54 -16.94
CA ILE A 63 5.51 4.65 -17.55
C ILE A 63 5.03 3.19 -17.57
N ALA A 64 4.30 2.75 -16.54
CA ALA A 64 3.75 1.40 -16.46
C ALA A 64 2.67 1.14 -17.53
N LEU A 65 1.83 2.14 -17.83
CA LEU A 65 0.80 2.03 -18.87
C LEU A 65 1.42 1.93 -20.27
N GLN A 66 2.40 2.79 -20.59
CA GLN A 66 3.11 2.72 -21.88
C GLN A 66 3.83 1.38 -22.09
N THR A 67 4.39 0.81 -21.03
CA THR A 67 5.08 -0.50 -21.12
C THR A 67 4.08 -1.65 -21.35
N ARG A 68 2.85 -1.55 -20.81
CA ARG A 68 1.79 -2.54 -21.05
C ARG A 68 1.30 -2.51 -22.49
N GLU A 69 1.11 -1.32 -23.06
CA GLU A 69 0.68 -1.16 -24.45
C GLU A 69 1.74 -1.67 -25.44
N ALA A 70 3.02 -1.37 -25.21
CA ALA A 70 4.11 -1.85 -26.06
C ALA A 70 4.26 -3.39 -26.04
N ARG A 71 3.98 -4.05 -24.90
CA ARG A 71 4.01 -5.52 -24.77
C ARG A 71 2.80 -6.19 -25.41
N ALA A 72 1.63 -5.54 -25.40
CA ALA A 72 0.43 -6.07 -26.06
C ALA A 72 0.61 -6.15 -27.58
N THR A 73 1.20 -5.11 -28.20
CA THR A 73 1.44 -5.07 -29.65
C THR A 73 2.46 -6.12 -30.11
N THR A 74 3.49 -6.42 -29.30
CA THR A 74 4.49 -7.45 -29.63
C THR A 74 3.94 -8.87 -29.52
N GLN A 75 3.03 -9.14 -28.58
CA GLN A 75 2.41 -10.46 -28.42
C GLN A 75 1.39 -10.77 -29.52
N GLN A 76 0.66 -9.77 -30.02
CA GLN A 76 -0.26 -9.94 -31.16
C GLN A 76 0.47 -10.17 -32.48
N ALA A 77 1.65 -9.57 -32.68
CA ALA A 77 2.47 -9.85 -33.86
C ALA A 77 3.04 -11.29 -33.89
N ALA A 78 3.30 -11.89 -32.72
CA ALA A 78 3.82 -13.25 -32.63
C ALA A 78 2.77 -14.34 -32.91
N THR A 79 1.48 -14.07 -32.69
CA THR A 79 0.40 -15.05 -32.88
C THR A 79 -0.07 -15.18 -34.34
N GLN A 80 0.20 -14.18 -35.19
CA GLN A 80 -0.23 -14.20 -36.59
C GLN A 80 0.74 -14.97 -37.53
N SER A 81 1.92 -15.37 -37.06
CA SER A 81 2.96 -16.01 -37.89
C SER A 81 2.98 -17.56 -37.80
N ALA A 82 2.12 -18.18 -37.00
CA ALA A 82 2.09 -19.63 -36.80
C ALA A 82 0.84 -20.26 -37.42
N ILE A 83 0.79 -20.34 -38.75
CA ILE A 83 -0.10 -21.27 -39.48
C ILE A 83 0.78 -22.33 -40.15
N PRO A 84 1.11 -23.45 -39.49
CA PRO A 84 1.67 -24.59 -40.18
C PRO A 84 0.56 -25.38 -40.88
N ALA A 85 0.60 -25.40 -42.21
CA ALA A 85 -0.11 -26.37 -43.03
C ALA A 85 0.51 -27.75 -42.78
N ALA A 86 -0.20 -28.63 -42.07
CA ALA A 86 0.19 -30.03 -41.88
C ALA A 86 -0.78 -30.95 -42.64
N THR A 87 -0.30 -31.44 -43.77
CA THR A 87 -0.87 -32.53 -44.57
C THR A 87 -0.93 -33.81 -43.74
N ALA A 88 -2.10 -34.45 -43.70
CA ALA A 88 -2.33 -35.69 -42.96
C ALA A 88 -1.90 -36.94 -43.76
N THR A 89 -1.14 -37.84 -43.11
CA THR A 89 -1.05 -39.28 -43.45
C THR A 89 -0.84 -40.08 -42.15
N PRO A 90 -1.53 -41.22 -41.93
CA PRO A 90 -1.72 -41.78 -40.58
C PRO A 90 -0.79 -42.96 -40.22
N THR A 91 -0.84 -43.31 -38.94
CA THR A 91 -0.51 -44.61 -38.30
C THR A 91 0.82 -44.67 -37.55
N ALA A 92 0.75 -44.43 -36.25
CA ALA A 92 1.49 -45.19 -35.24
C ALA A 92 0.70 -45.15 -33.92
N THR A 93 0.28 -46.31 -33.44
CA THR A 93 -0.29 -46.50 -32.10
C THR A 93 0.79 -46.21 -31.08
N THR A 94 0.74 -45.05 -30.41
CA THR A 94 1.57 -44.76 -29.24
C THR A 94 0.75 -44.94 -27.99
N THR A 95 1.08 -45.97 -27.23
CA THR A 95 0.76 -46.18 -25.82
C THR A 95 0.74 -44.85 -25.06
N ALA A 96 -0.34 -44.59 -24.32
CA ALA A 96 -0.45 -43.44 -23.44
C ALA A 96 0.66 -43.48 -22.38
N THR A 97 1.67 -42.63 -22.53
CA THR A 97 2.64 -42.35 -21.46
C THR A 97 1.88 -41.58 -20.37
N GLU A 98 1.65 -42.24 -19.24
CA GLU A 98 1.12 -41.60 -18.04
C GLU A 98 2.03 -40.42 -17.68
N THR A 99 1.48 -39.21 -17.70
CA THR A 99 2.17 -38.01 -17.23
C THR A 99 2.34 -38.16 -15.73
N PRO A 100 3.57 -38.07 -15.16
CA PRO A 100 3.74 -38.17 -13.72
C PRO A 100 3.00 -37.01 -13.05
N THR A 101 2.10 -37.35 -12.13
CA THR A 101 1.43 -36.38 -11.26
C THR A 101 2.49 -35.57 -10.51
N PRO A 102 2.47 -34.23 -10.56
CA PRO A 102 3.46 -33.42 -9.85
C PRO A 102 3.31 -33.64 -8.34
N THR A 103 4.38 -34.07 -7.69
CA THR A 103 4.48 -34.13 -6.23
C THR A 103 4.24 -32.73 -5.67
N PRO A 104 3.33 -32.55 -4.69
CA PRO A 104 3.12 -31.25 -4.07
C PRO A 104 4.40 -30.78 -3.36
N GLU A 105 4.78 -29.53 -3.58
CA GLU A 105 5.91 -28.89 -2.90
C GLU A 105 5.66 -28.88 -1.37
N PRO A 106 6.67 -29.18 -0.53
CA PRO A 106 6.50 -29.17 0.91
C PRO A 106 6.11 -27.76 1.39
N ILE A 107 5.11 -27.69 2.27
CA ILE A 107 4.71 -26.45 2.93
C ILE A 107 5.35 -26.38 4.32
N LEU A 108 5.89 -25.21 4.66
CA LEU A 108 6.40 -24.90 6.01
C LEU A 108 5.26 -24.59 6.99
N GLY A 109 4.12 -24.15 6.47
CA GLY A 109 2.96 -23.80 7.26
C GLY A 109 2.03 -22.83 6.54
N ARG A 110 1.00 -22.38 7.25
CA ARG A 110 0.04 -21.37 6.80
C ARG A 110 0.24 -20.10 7.61
N ALA A 111 -0.03 -18.96 6.99
CA ALA A 111 -0.01 -17.68 7.68
C ALA A 111 -1.08 -16.75 7.12
N GLN A 112 -1.35 -15.68 7.86
CA GLN A 112 -2.14 -14.55 7.40
C GLN A 112 -1.25 -13.32 7.26
N VAL A 113 -1.50 -12.50 6.26
CA VAL A 113 -0.87 -11.20 6.12
C VAL A 113 -1.48 -10.25 7.15
N ILE A 114 -0.69 -9.79 8.11
CA ILE A 114 -1.10 -8.86 9.18
C ILE A 114 -0.73 -7.40 8.86
N ASN A 115 0.28 -7.20 8.01
CA ASN A 115 0.64 -5.90 7.46
C ASN A 115 0.76 -6.02 5.93
N GLY A 116 0.09 -5.14 5.19
CA GLY A 116 0.20 -5.11 3.73
C GLY A 116 1.60 -4.70 3.28
N GLY A 117 2.03 -5.19 2.11
CA GLY A 117 3.34 -4.84 1.58
C GLY A 117 3.68 -5.50 0.26
N ASN A 118 4.91 -5.28 -0.20
CA ASN A 118 5.38 -5.78 -1.49
C ASN A 118 5.69 -7.29 -1.42
N ILE A 119 5.17 -8.03 -2.40
CA ILE A 119 5.66 -9.35 -2.76
C ILE A 119 6.68 -9.24 -3.88
N ARG A 120 7.74 -10.04 -3.80
CA ARG A 120 8.96 -9.85 -4.60
C ARG A 120 9.43 -11.14 -5.27
N ARG A 121 10.17 -11.03 -6.37
CA ARG A 121 10.83 -12.18 -7.03
C ARG A 121 12.02 -12.72 -6.23
N GLU A 122 12.63 -11.86 -5.42
CA GLU A 122 13.81 -12.15 -4.63
C GLU A 122 13.66 -11.56 -3.22
N PRO A 123 14.26 -12.19 -2.20
CA PRO A 123 14.20 -11.73 -0.80
C PRO A 123 15.16 -10.56 -0.52
N ARG A 124 15.01 -9.47 -1.29
CA ARG A 124 15.78 -8.24 -1.14
C ARG A 124 14.90 -7.01 -1.37
N VAL A 125 15.24 -5.90 -0.71
CA VAL A 125 14.51 -4.64 -0.88
C VAL A 125 15.08 -3.86 -2.06
N ALA A 126 14.56 -4.11 -3.27
CA ALA A 126 14.91 -3.37 -4.48
C ALA A 126 13.69 -3.21 -5.41
N ALA A 127 13.52 -2.07 -6.09
CA ALA A 127 12.28 -1.75 -6.81
C ALA A 127 11.94 -2.76 -7.91
N GLU A 128 12.94 -3.24 -8.64
CA GLU A 128 12.85 -4.20 -9.73
C GLU A 128 12.40 -5.61 -9.31
N THR A 129 12.49 -5.91 -8.01
CA THR A 129 12.06 -7.22 -7.49
C THR A 129 10.57 -7.27 -7.20
N VAL A 130 9.87 -6.13 -7.12
CA VAL A 130 8.45 -6.09 -6.77
C VAL A 130 7.61 -6.66 -7.91
N ILE A 131 6.77 -7.65 -7.60
CA ILE A 131 5.81 -8.23 -8.56
C ILE A 131 4.36 -7.81 -8.30
N GLY A 132 4.10 -7.27 -7.12
CA GLY A 132 2.80 -6.76 -6.71
C GLY A 132 2.75 -6.58 -5.20
N GLN A 133 1.55 -6.52 -4.65
CA GLN A 133 1.33 -6.36 -3.22
C GLN A 133 0.49 -7.50 -2.62
N VAL A 134 0.77 -7.83 -1.37
CA VAL A 134 -0.09 -8.62 -0.50
C VAL A 134 -0.80 -7.70 0.49
N CYS A 135 -2.00 -8.09 0.88
CA CYS A 135 -2.91 -7.26 1.62
C CYS A 135 -3.26 -7.86 2.97
N VAL A 136 -3.56 -7.00 3.94
CA VAL A 136 -4.00 -7.46 5.26
C VAL A 136 -5.21 -8.38 5.12
N GLY A 137 -5.14 -9.54 5.76
CA GLY A 137 -6.16 -10.56 5.73
C GLY A 137 -5.95 -11.65 4.67
N ASP A 138 -5.08 -11.44 3.67
CA ASP A 138 -4.76 -12.47 2.67
C ASP A 138 -4.22 -13.73 3.38
N ARG A 139 -4.68 -14.91 2.95
CA ARG A 139 -4.21 -16.19 3.46
C ARG A 139 -3.16 -16.76 2.53
N VAL A 140 -2.07 -17.26 3.11
CA VAL A 140 -0.91 -17.72 2.36
C VAL A 140 -0.44 -19.08 2.88
N VAL A 141 0.19 -19.85 2.00
CA VAL A 141 1.01 -21.01 2.38
C VAL A 141 2.48 -20.64 2.22
N LEU A 142 3.29 -21.00 3.20
CA LEU A 142 4.72 -20.75 3.22
C LEU A 142 5.42 -21.97 2.62
N LEU A 143 6.30 -21.72 1.67
CA LEU A 143 7.03 -22.75 0.91
C LEU A 143 8.49 -22.82 1.34
N GLU A 144 9.10 -21.64 1.58
CA GLU A 144 10.52 -21.53 1.90
C GLU A 144 10.77 -20.40 2.89
N GLU A 145 11.77 -20.54 3.75
CA GLU A 145 12.26 -19.51 4.65
C GLU A 145 13.72 -19.20 4.30
N GLN A 146 14.04 -17.91 4.16
CA GLN A 146 15.41 -17.46 3.96
C GLN A 146 15.75 -16.31 4.89
N THR A 147 16.93 -16.39 5.53
CA THR A 147 17.49 -15.28 6.29
C THR A 147 18.56 -14.59 5.45
N THR A 148 18.43 -13.27 5.30
CA THR A 148 19.40 -12.42 4.57
C THR A 148 20.21 -11.56 5.53
N ASN A 149 21.26 -10.91 5.00
CA ASN A 149 22.19 -10.08 5.78
C ASN A 149 21.44 -9.12 6.73
N GLY A 150 21.87 -9.10 7.99
CA GLY A 150 21.23 -8.32 9.05
C GLY A 150 20.01 -8.98 9.70
N ALA A 151 19.89 -10.32 9.65
CA ALA A 151 18.81 -11.10 10.27
C ALA A 151 17.40 -10.80 9.73
N ASN A 152 17.31 -10.30 8.49
CA ASN A 152 16.04 -10.11 7.82
C ASN A 152 15.51 -11.46 7.35
N ARG A 153 14.42 -11.92 7.99
CA ARG A 153 13.74 -13.16 7.64
C ARG A 153 12.72 -12.91 6.54
N TRP A 154 12.77 -13.74 5.51
CA TRP A 154 11.88 -13.73 4.36
C TRP A 154 11.22 -15.07 4.19
N TYR A 155 9.97 -15.05 3.73
CA TYR A 155 9.25 -16.26 3.35
C TYR A 155 8.91 -16.19 1.87
N ARG A 156 9.20 -17.28 1.15
CA ARG A 156 8.56 -17.55 -0.14
C ARG A 156 7.20 -18.14 0.15
N LEU A 157 6.17 -17.54 -0.40
CA LEU A 157 4.80 -17.94 -0.17
C LEU A 157 4.02 -18.08 -1.47
N ARG A 158 2.88 -18.75 -1.37
CA ARG A 158 1.81 -18.71 -2.37
C ARG A 158 0.56 -18.13 -1.74
N VAL A 159 -0.07 -17.17 -2.40
CA VAL A 159 -1.36 -16.63 -1.97
C VAL A 159 -2.45 -17.66 -2.24
N VAL A 160 -3.21 -18.03 -1.22
CA VAL A 160 -4.29 -19.03 -1.32
C VAL A 160 -5.64 -18.34 -1.46
N GLU A 161 -5.85 -17.28 -0.69
CA GLU A 161 -7.11 -16.55 -0.64
C GLU A 161 -6.80 -15.07 -0.47
N THR A 162 -7.43 -14.23 -1.28
CA THR A 162 -7.35 -12.78 -1.16
C THR A 162 -8.49 -12.28 -0.28
N ALA A 163 -8.18 -11.38 0.65
CA ALA A 163 -9.19 -10.70 1.46
C ALA A 163 -10.00 -9.69 0.60
N GLY A 164 -10.91 -8.95 1.24
CA GLY A 164 -11.76 -7.94 0.58
C GLY A 164 -10.99 -6.79 -0.10
N ASN A 165 -11.67 -5.68 -0.38
CA ASN A 165 -11.14 -4.57 -1.18
C ASN A 165 -9.76 -4.11 -0.68
N CYS A 166 -8.75 -4.25 -1.54
CA CYS A 166 -7.39 -3.76 -1.33
C CYS A 166 -6.98 -2.82 -2.47
N VAL A 167 -5.67 -2.57 -2.63
CA VAL A 167 -5.10 -1.79 -3.72
C VAL A 167 -5.19 -2.52 -5.07
N PRO A 168 -5.26 -1.79 -6.20
CA PRO A 168 -5.28 -2.38 -7.55
C PRO A 168 -4.05 -3.24 -7.89
N GLU A 169 -2.90 -2.96 -7.28
CA GLU A 169 -1.62 -3.66 -7.51
C GLU A 169 -1.51 -5.00 -6.76
N ARG A 170 -2.58 -5.42 -6.08
CA ARG A 170 -2.62 -6.69 -5.35
C ARG A 170 -2.43 -7.87 -6.30
N VAL A 171 -1.69 -8.88 -5.83
CA VAL A 171 -1.54 -10.15 -6.54
C VAL A 171 -2.78 -11.05 -6.37
N SER A 172 -3.10 -11.80 -7.42
CA SER A 172 -4.20 -12.77 -7.38
C SER A 172 -3.86 -14.00 -6.51
N ALA A 173 -4.89 -14.73 -6.08
CA ALA A 173 -4.69 -16.08 -5.55
C ALA A 173 -3.91 -16.95 -6.56
N GLY A 174 -3.00 -17.77 -6.05
CA GLY A 174 -2.03 -18.56 -6.82
C GLY A 174 -0.70 -17.85 -7.08
N ALA A 175 -0.60 -16.53 -6.85
CA ALA A 175 0.66 -15.83 -7.02
C ALA A 175 1.71 -16.27 -5.99
N GLU A 176 2.96 -16.37 -6.44
CA GLU A 176 4.10 -16.74 -5.62
C GLU A 176 5.16 -15.65 -5.57
N GLY A 177 5.84 -15.55 -4.43
CA GLY A 177 6.97 -14.66 -4.26
C GLY A 177 7.40 -14.53 -2.81
N TRP A 178 8.39 -13.67 -2.61
CA TRP A 178 9.04 -13.40 -1.34
C TRP A 178 8.40 -12.19 -0.64
N VAL A 179 8.11 -12.36 0.64
CA VAL A 179 7.70 -11.28 1.53
C VAL A 179 8.57 -11.27 2.78
N ASN A 180 8.69 -10.11 3.41
CA ASN A 180 9.37 -10.02 4.70
C ASN A 180 8.48 -10.65 5.79
N ALA A 181 9.08 -11.38 6.72
CA ALA A 181 8.37 -12.05 7.81
C ALA A 181 7.57 -11.09 8.71
N THR A 182 7.94 -9.80 8.79
CA THR A 182 7.19 -8.80 9.57
C THR A 182 5.79 -8.50 9.02
N LEU A 183 5.49 -8.95 7.80
CA LEU A 183 4.18 -8.81 7.18
C LEU A 183 3.21 -9.93 7.55
N LEU A 184 3.71 -11.02 8.13
CA LEU A 184 2.96 -12.26 8.35
C LEU A 184 2.71 -12.50 9.85
N SER A 185 1.60 -13.19 10.14
CA SER A 185 1.39 -13.85 11.43
C SER A 185 2.46 -14.92 11.66
N ALA A 186 2.53 -15.43 12.89
CA ALA A 186 3.31 -16.64 13.15
C ALA A 186 2.82 -17.79 12.24
N PRO A 187 3.74 -18.58 11.63
CA PRO A 187 3.36 -19.74 10.85
C PRO A 187 2.65 -20.78 11.72
N GLU A 188 1.52 -21.29 11.23
CA GLU A 188 0.81 -22.43 11.80
C GLU A 188 1.14 -23.69 10.98
N PRO A 189 1.37 -24.85 11.63
CA PRO A 189 1.69 -26.10 10.94
C PRO A 189 0.53 -26.64 10.09
#